data_AF-A0A4Y2L177-F1
#
_entry.id   AF-A0A4Y2L177-F1
#
_cell.length_a   1.000
_cell.length_b   1.000
_cell.length_c   1.000
_cell.angle_alpha   90.00
_cell.angle_beta   90.00
_cell.angle_gamma   90.00
#
_symmetry.space_group_name_H-M   'P 1'
#
loop_
_entity.id
_entity.type
_entity.pdbx_description
1 polymer ?
#
loop_
_entity_poly.entity_id
_entity_poly.type
_entity_poly.pdbx_seq_one_letter_code
_entity_poly.pdbx_strand_id
1 'polypeptide(L)'
;MVEAGVIEKVPEPTDWVSPLVILLKKNGALRVCLEPENLNRAIMRTQYNLSTFEDIKSKLAGAKYFKTQGLVWEGSRNYEPRSNAIGYTEAGISSPNFRTISARRT
;
A
#
# COMPACT_ATOMS: atom_id res chain seq x y z
N MET A 1 -1.15 -17.84 7.72
CA MET A 1 -0.30 -17.49 6.56
C MET A 1 0.41 -18.71 5.99
N VAL A 2 1.00 -19.59 6.81
CA VAL A 2 1.59 -20.87 6.36
C VAL A 2 0.54 -21.80 5.76
N GLU A 3 -0.54 -22.09 6.49
CA GLU A 3 -1.65 -22.93 5.99
C GLU A 3 -2.34 -22.35 4.74
N ALA A 4 -2.32 -21.03 4.59
CA ALA A 4 -2.88 -20.34 3.43
C ALA A 4 -1.94 -20.34 2.22
N GLY A 5 -0.74 -20.94 2.32
CA GLY A 5 0.26 -20.97 1.25
C GLY A 5 0.88 -19.61 0.91
N VAL A 6 0.80 -18.63 1.82
CA VAL A 6 1.30 -17.26 1.58
C VAL A 6 2.77 -17.12 1.99
N ILE A 7 3.21 -17.87 3.01
CA ILE A 7 4.60 -17.89 3.49
C ILE A 7 5.02 -19.34 3.78
N GLU A 8 6.31 -19.61 3.73
CA GLU A 8 6.90 -20.89 4.11
C GLU A 8 7.89 -20.74 5.28
N LYS A 9 8.12 -21.83 6.00
CA LYS A 9 9.10 -21.85 7.10
C LYS A 9 10.48 -22.10 6.53
N VAL A 10 11.39 -21.17 6.76
CA VAL A 10 12.81 -21.34 6.41
C VAL A 10 13.57 -21.87 7.64
N PRO A 11 14.23 -23.04 7.57
CA PRO A 11 14.91 -23.64 8.72
C PRO A 11 16.30 -23.05 9.00
N GLU A 12 16.91 -22.43 8.00
CA GLU A 12 18.28 -21.90 8.05
C GLU A 12 18.29 -20.37 7.93
N PRO A 13 19.29 -19.68 8.52
CA PRO A 13 19.40 -18.23 8.39
C PRO A 13 19.66 -17.82 6.93
N THR A 14 18.96 -16.79 6.48
CA THR A 14 19.11 -16.21 5.15
C THR A 14 19.85 -14.88 5.20
N ASP A 15 20.58 -14.55 4.14
CA ASP A 15 21.29 -13.27 4.01
C ASP A 15 20.34 -12.06 3.98
N TRP A 16 19.05 -12.29 3.72
CA TRP A 16 18.02 -11.27 3.62
C TRP A 16 16.94 -11.49 4.67
N VAL A 17 16.67 -10.44 5.44
CA VAL A 17 15.55 -10.37 6.39
C VAL A 17 14.91 -9.00 6.27
N SER A 18 13.57 -8.96 6.25
CA SER A 18 12.79 -7.72 6.31
C SER A 18 12.03 -7.64 7.62
N PRO A 19 12.10 -6.52 8.36
CA PRO A 19 11.32 -6.32 9.57
C PRO A 19 9.81 -6.44 9.33
N LEU A 20 9.10 -6.89 10.35
CA LEU A 20 7.64 -6.96 10.36
C LEU A 20 7.06 -5.84 11.22
N VAL A 21 6.01 -5.19 10.69
CA VAL A 21 5.23 -4.16 11.37
C VAL A 21 3.80 -4.67 11.52
N ILE A 22 3.27 -4.65 12.75
CA ILE A 22 1.91 -5.10 13.04
C ILE A 22 1.05 -3.87 13.30
N LEU A 23 -0.08 -3.79 12.59
CA LEU A 23 -1.05 -2.70 12.69
C LEU A 23 -2.42 -3.25 13.05
N LEU A 24 -3.17 -2.51 13.86
CA LEU A 24 -4.57 -2.80 14.14
C LEU A 24 -5.44 -2.05 13.12
N LYS A 25 -6.34 -2.76 12.43
CA LYS A 25 -7.38 -2.16 11.61
C LYS A 25 -8.47 -1.56 12.50
N LYS A 26 -9.31 -0.70 11.91
CA LYS A 26 -10.45 -0.08 12.60
C LYS A 26 -11.48 -1.11 13.13
N ASN A 27 -11.59 -2.26 12.47
CA ASN A 27 -12.45 -3.37 12.88
C ASN A 27 -11.79 -4.29 13.93
N GLY A 28 -10.62 -3.92 14.47
CA GLY A 28 -9.90 -4.72 15.47
C GLY A 28 -9.10 -5.88 14.89
N ALA A 29 -9.13 -6.11 13.57
CA ALA A 29 -8.31 -7.15 12.96
C ALA A 29 -6.84 -6.70 12.82
N LEU A 30 -5.91 -7.63 13.00
CA LEU A 30 -4.48 -7.35 12.81
C LEU A 30 -4.10 -7.38 11.33
N ARG A 31 -3.22 -6.47 10.92
CA ARG A 31 -2.54 -6.45 9.64
C ARG A 31 -1.04 -6.56 9.88
N VAL A 32 -0.44 -7.60 9.31
CA VAL A 32 1.01 -7.78 9.28
C VAL A 32 1.53 -7.15 7.99
N CYS A 33 2.49 -6.24 8.12
CA CYS A 33 3.15 -5.54 7.03
C CYS A 33 4.65 -5.85 7.06
N LEU A 34 5.26 -5.99 5.89
CA LEU A 34 6.72 -5.97 5.75
C LEU A 34 7.18 -4.53 5.60
N GLU A 35 8.27 -4.17 6.27
CA GLU A 35 8.92 -2.87 6.07
C GLU A 35 9.67 -2.87 4.72
N PRO A 36 9.26 -2.05 3.74
CA PRO A 36 9.76 -2.20 2.38
C PRO A 36 10.98 -1.34 2.06
N GLU A 37 11.54 -0.59 3.03
CA GLU A 37 12.59 0.40 2.76
C GLU A 37 13.85 -0.23 2.14
N ASN A 38 14.41 -1.25 2.80
CA ASN A 38 15.59 -1.96 2.31
C ASN A 38 15.30 -2.69 0.99
N LEU A 39 14.14 -3.32 0.89
CA LEU A 39 13.70 -4.04 -0.30
C LEU A 39 13.59 -3.11 -1.51
N ASN A 40 12.97 -1.94 -1.33
CA ASN A 40 12.77 -0.96 -2.40
C ASN A 40 14.07 -0.32 -2.89
N ARG A 41 15.10 -0.23 -2.04
CA ARG A 41 16.44 0.23 -2.46
C ARG A 41 17.20 -0.82 -3.25
N ALA A 42 17.04 -2.09 -2.89
CA ALA A 42 17.74 -3.20 -3.53
C ALA A 42 17.14 -3.59 -4.89
N ILE A 43 15.83 -3.43 -5.06
CA ILE A 43 15.15 -3.78 -6.31
C ILE A 43 15.40 -2.70 -7.38
N MET A 44 16.04 -3.11 -8.48
CA MET A 44 16.08 -2.32 -9.70
C MET A 44 14.73 -2.43 -10.42
N ARG A 45 14.03 -1.30 -10.58
CA ARG A 45 12.73 -1.27 -11.25
C ARG A 45 12.91 -1.02 -12.75
N THR A 46 12.44 -1.94 -13.58
CA THR A 46 12.26 -1.67 -15.00
C THR A 46 11.16 -0.62 -15.17
N GLN A 47 11.47 0.48 -15.85
CA GLN A 47 10.47 1.49 -16.12
C GLN A 47 9.57 1.02 -17.27
N TYR A 48 8.33 0.68 -16.94
CA TYR A 48 7.30 0.44 -17.93
C TYR A 48 6.55 1.76 -18.21
N ASN A 49 6.63 2.25 -19.44
CA ASN A 49 5.88 3.43 -19.84
C ASN A 49 4.41 3.05 -19.99
N LEU A 50 3.62 3.42 -19.00
CA LEU A 50 2.17 3.36 -19.10
C LEU A 50 1.72 4.35 -20.19
N SER A 51 0.75 3.93 -21.00
CA SER A 51 0.10 4.81 -21.96
C SER A 51 -0.39 6.06 -21.25
N THR A 52 -0.05 7.22 -21.80
CA THR A 52 -0.48 8.50 -21.26
C THR A 52 -1.98 8.66 -21.42
N PHE A 53 -2.55 9.62 -20.69
CA PHE A 53 -3.96 9.95 -20.84
C PHE A 53 -4.31 10.36 -22.29
N GLU A 54 -3.38 11.03 -22.99
CA GLU A 54 -3.56 11.43 -24.39
C GLU A 54 -3.59 10.23 -25.34
N ASP A 55 -2.72 9.24 -25.12
CA ASP A 55 -2.71 7.98 -25.88
C ASP A 55 -4.04 7.21 -25.72
N ILE A 56 -4.64 7.30 -24.54
CA ILE A 56 -5.92 6.65 -24.25
C ILE A 56 -7.07 7.46 -24.88
N LYS A 57 -7.06 8.80 -24.72
CA LYS A 57 -8.09 9.70 -25.23
C LYS A 57 -8.18 9.65 -26.76
N SER A 58 -7.04 9.62 -27.45
CA SER A 58 -7.00 9.49 -28.91
C SER A 58 -7.64 8.19 -29.40
N LYS A 59 -7.39 7.07 -28.71
CA LYS A 59 -8.00 5.76 -29.02
C LYS A 59 -9.51 5.71 -28.77
N LEU A 60 -10.02 6.58 -27.90
CA LEU A 60 -11.43 6.64 -27.51
C LEU A 60 -12.21 7.74 -28.26
N ALA A 61 -11.56 8.49 -29.16
CA ALA A 61 -12.21 9.56 -29.92
C ALA A 61 -13.35 8.99 -30.80
N GLY A 62 -14.55 9.58 -30.66
CA GLY A 62 -15.75 9.13 -31.39
C GLY A 62 -16.51 7.97 -30.76
N ALA A 63 -16.05 7.42 -29.63
CA ALA A 63 -16.80 6.42 -28.89
C ALA A 63 -18.04 7.03 -28.22
N LYS A 64 -19.21 6.40 -28.42
CA LYS A 64 -20.50 6.85 -27.86
C LYS A 64 -20.87 6.18 -26.53
N TYR A 65 -20.30 5.00 -26.26
CA TYR A 65 -20.58 4.21 -25.06
C TYR A 65 -19.26 3.69 -24.48
N PHE A 66 -19.12 3.78 -23.16
CA PHE A 66 -17.96 3.31 -22.41
C PHE A 66 -18.40 2.25 -21.41
N LYS A 67 -17.59 1.19 -21.26
CA LYS A 67 -17.78 0.18 -20.23
C LYS A 67 -16.53 0.12 -19.36
N THR A 68 -16.70 0.34 -18.06
CA THR A 68 -15.63 0.15 -17.08
C THR A 68 -15.65 -1.30 -16.63
N GLN A 69 -14.55 -2.01 -16.83
CA GLN A 69 -14.36 -3.35 -16.30
C GLN A 69 -13.36 -3.29 -15.15
N GLY A 70 -13.84 -3.53 -13.94
CA GLY A 70 -12.97 -3.70 -12.78
C GLY A 70 -12.29 -5.06 -12.88
N LEU A 71 -10.96 -5.06 -12.88
CA LEU A 71 -10.20 -6.27 -12.63
C LEU A 71 -9.98 -6.39 -11.13
N VAL A 72 -10.35 -7.54 -10.55
CA VAL A 72 -10.02 -7.85 -9.16
C VAL A 72 -8.63 -8.48 -9.18
N TRP A 73 -7.65 -7.79 -8.59
CA TRP A 73 -6.32 -8.36 -8.41
C TRP A 73 -6.34 -9.34 -7.24
N GLU A 74 -5.76 -10.53 -7.41
CA GLU A 74 -5.81 -11.65 -6.46
C GLU A 74 -5.35 -11.27 -5.04
N GLY A 75 -4.35 -10.39 -4.92
CA GLY A 75 -3.86 -9.92 -3.62
C GLY A 75 -4.68 -8.79 -2.97
N SER A 76 -5.80 -8.38 -3.58
CA SER A 76 -6.72 -7.37 -3.02
C SER A 76 -7.66 -7.95 -1.97
N ARG A 77 -7.64 -9.26 -1.69
CA ARG A 77 -8.50 -9.89 -0.67
C ARG A 77 -8.41 -9.24 0.73
N ASN A 78 -7.37 -8.44 0.98
CA ASN A 78 -7.16 -7.71 2.23
C ASN A 78 -7.34 -6.17 2.13
N TYR A 79 -7.82 -5.66 0.99
CA TYR A 79 -8.12 -4.25 0.79
C TYR A 79 -9.54 -3.95 1.30
N GLU A 80 -9.63 -3.41 2.52
CA GLU A 80 -10.84 -2.73 2.97
C GLU A 80 -10.85 -1.33 2.34
N PRO A 81 -11.92 -0.93 1.64
CA PRO A 81 -12.05 0.43 1.15
C PRO A 81 -11.98 1.39 2.34
N ARG A 82 -11.15 2.43 2.26
CA ARG A 82 -11.29 3.58 3.17
C ARG A 82 -12.60 4.28 2.82
N SER A 83 -13.68 3.92 3.49
CA SER A 83 -14.86 4.77 3.54
C SER A 83 -14.43 6.10 4.15
N ASN A 84 -14.57 7.17 3.36
CA ASN A 84 -14.44 8.58 3.72
C ASN A 84 -13.06 9.21 3.43
N ALA A 85 -12.96 9.81 2.25
CA ALA A 85 -12.26 11.07 2.08
C ALA A 85 -13.12 12.18 2.75
N ILE A 86 -12.82 12.55 3.99
CA ILE A 86 -13.27 13.80 4.63
C ILE A 86 -12.16 14.22 5.63
N GLY A 87 -11.91 15.53 5.72
CA GLY A 87 -10.71 16.21 6.24
C GLY A 87 -10.14 15.76 7.59
N TYR A 88 -8.84 16.00 7.76
CA TYR A 88 -8.19 16.00 9.05
C TYR A 88 -8.54 17.29 9.79
N THR A 89 -9.47 17.22 10.73
CA THR A 89 -9.49 18.11 11.90
C THR A 89 -8.64 17.48 13.00
N GLU A 90 -7.81 18.30 13.62
CA GLU A 90 -6.88 17.94 14.69
C GLU A 90 -7.63 17.30 15.88
N ALA A 91 -7.22 16.09 16.24
CA ALA A 91 -7.46 15.54 17.56
C ALA A 91 -6.09 15.18 18.15
N GLY A 92 -5.49 16.16 18.82
CA GLY A 92 -4.30 15.96 19.62
C GLY A 92 -4.60 15.01 20.78
N ILE A 93 -3.87 13.90 20.83
CA ILE A 93 -3.75 13.09 22.05
C ILE A 93 -2.33 13.35 22.55
N SER A 94 -2.24 14.17 23.59
CA SER A 94 -1.02 14.32 24.37
C SER A 94 -0.75 13.01 25.10
N SER A 95 0.44 12.45 24.92
CA SER A 95 0.98 11.41 25.79
C SER A 95 2.43 11.77 26.12
N PRO A 96 2.89 11.59 27.37
CA PRO A 96 3.99 12.39 27.92
C PRO A 96 5.40 12.00 27.43
N ASN A 97 5.52 10.96 26.61
CA ASN A 97 6.82 10.29 26.36
C ASN A 97 7.32 10.33 24.91
N PHE A 98 6.70 11.11 24.03
CA PHE A 98 7.19 11.31 22.66
C PHE A 98 7.29 12.81 22.34
N ARG A 99 8.51 13.27 22.06
CA ARG A 99 8.76 14.63 21.57
C ARG A 99 8.23 14.74 20.14
N THR A 100 7.19 15.54 19.95
CA THR A 100 6.73 15.97 18.62
C THR A 100 7.81 16.83 17.97
N ILE A 101 8.50 16.31 16.95
CA ILE A 101 9.35 17.12 16.08
C ILE A 101 8.41 17.78 15.06
N SER A 102 8.01 19.03 15.33
CA SER A 102 7.31 19.86 14.34
C SER A 102 8.35 20.46 13.39
N ALA A 103 8.45 19.91 12.17
CA ALA A 103 9.15 20.58 11.09
C ALA A 103 8.34 21.80 10.67
N ARG A 104 8.75 23.00 11.09
CA ARG A 104 8.26 24.26 10.53
C ARG A 104 8.74 24.35 9.08
N ARG A 105 7.82 24.46 8.13
CA ARG A 105 8.13 24.97 6.78
C ARG A 105 8.51 26.45 6.92
N THR A 106 9.73 26.80 6.57
CA THR A 106 10.05 28.10 5.96
C THR A 106 10.05 27.92 4.45
#